data_AF-A0A1G7UTY7-F1
#
_entry.id   AF-A0A1G7UTY7-F1
#
_cell.length_a   1.000
_cell.length_b   1.000
_cell.length_c   1.000
_cell.angle_alpha   90.00
_cell.angle_beta   90.00
_cell.angle_gamma   90.00
#
_symmetry.space_group_name_H-M   'P 1'
#
loop_
_entity.id
_entity.type
_entity.pdbx_description
1 polymer ?
#
loop_
_entity_poly.entity_id
_entity_poly.type
_entity_poly.pdbx_seq_one_letter_code
_entity_poly.pdbx_strand_id
1 'polypeptide(L)'
;MGCGGGLFMIFDYYGFPRGCGSYREDSCDSYVQDDFEEKMTLLKRMYAEGIIDDKQFGRYKQMIYDNTISFEELMDIRRRGLNKTKQQEQDRGIDSADSDIDVKMQKLQQTRLKVLQVRNKLRQRIDELKAERDKMENMAESVIKISEEKTEEFISRKIEIEESIQRLVKQDNELEKQIEEIDEMIKELQTKELEYEAVKLKEEIENLK
;
A
#
# COMPACT_ATOMS: atom_id res chain seq x y z
N MET A 1 22.94 -4.93 -23.03
CA MET A 1 21.93 -5.85 -22.49
C MET A 1 21.71 -5.45 -21.06
N GLY A 2 20.61 -4.77 -20.78
CA GLY A 2 20.34 -4.20 -19.47
C GLY A 2 18.84 -4.08 -19.22
N CYS A 3 18.52 -4.01 -17.93
CA CYS A 3 17.23 -3.77 -17.29
C CYS A 3 16.26 -4.95 -17.15
N GLY A 4 15.87 -5.19 -15.89
CA GLY A 4 14.76 -6.05 -15.51
C GLY A 4 14.63 -6.24 -14.00
N GLY A 5 14.96 -5.23 -13.18
CA GLY A 5 14.69 -5.23 -11.75
C GLY A 5 13.51 -4.31 -11.47
N GLY A 6 12.34 -4.89 -11.24
CA GLY A 6 11.12 -4.14 -10.92
C GLY A 6 10.31 -4.89 -9.90
N LEU A 7 10.52 -4.58 -8.63
CA LEU A 7 9.63 -5.00 -7.53
C LEU A 7 9.64 -3.92 -6.44
N PHE A 8 8.45 -3.35 -6.22
CA PHE A 8 7.98 -2.57 -5.07
C PHE A 8 8.49 -1.12 -4.86
N MET A 9 7.83 -0.16 -5.52
CA MET A 9 7.60 1.18 -4.96
C MET A 9 6.11 1.30 -4.57
N ILE A 10 5.77 1.10 -3.29
CA ILE A 10 4.43 1.43 -2.73
C ILE A 10 4.55 2.47 -1.59
N PHE A 11 5.69 3.15 -1.45
CA PHE A 11 5.86 4.17 -0.41
C PHE A 11 6.61 5.42 -0.89
N ASP A 12 6.21 5.96 -2.04
CA ASP A 12 6.55 7.33 -2.43
C ASP A 12 5.26 8.18 -2.46
N TYR A 13 4.72 8.42 -1.28
CA TYR A 13 3.71 9.46 -1.07
C TYR A 13 4.08 10.23 0.18
N TYR A 14 5.10 11.10 0.11
CA TYR A 14 5.23 12.39 0.81
C TYR A 14 6.49 13.08 0.25
N GLY A 15 6.32 14.27 -0.32
CA GLY A 15 7.27 14.88 -1.25
C GLY A 15 8.57 15.45 -0.67
N PHE A 16 9.54 15.71 -1.56
CA PHE A 16 10.27 16.98 -1.78
C PHE A 16 11.22 16.80 -3.00
N PRO A 17 11.74 17.89 -3.64
CA PRO A 17 12.10 17.92 -5.05
C PRO A 17 13.51 17.43 -5.37
N ARG A 18 13.63 16.93 -6.60
CA ARG A 18 14.88 16.64 -7.33
C ARG A 18 15.77 17.89 -7.38
N GLY A 19 17.03 17.75 -6.96
CA GLY A 19 18.10 18.71 -7.19
C GLY A 19 19.35 18.02 -7.73
N CYS A 20 19.81 18.46 -8.90
CA CYS A 20 21.00 18.00 -9.62
C CYS A 20 22.33 18.51 -9.02
N GLY A 21 23.40 17.76 -9.28
CA GLY A 21 24.80 18.23 -9.35
C GLY A 21 25.55 18.15 -8.01
N SER A 22 26.83 17.77 -7.92
CA SER A 22 27.90 17.60 -8.90
C SER A 22 29.09 16.93 -8.21
N TYR A 23 29.92 16.22 -8.97
CA TYR A 23 31.22 15.70 -8.55
C TYR A 23 32.12 16.78 -7.94
N ARG A 24 32.73 16.50 -6.78
CA ARG A 24 34.05 17.04 -6.41
C ARG A 24 34.79 16.08 -5.48
N GLU A 25 35.97 15.69 -5.96
CA GLU A 25 37.02 14.94 -5.28
C GLU A 25 37.78 15.83 -4.28
N ASP A 26 38.34 15.15 -3.26
CA ASP A 26 39.42 15.53 -2.35
C ASP A 26 39.16 16.57 -1.25
N SER A 27 38.90 16.08 -0.03
CA SER A 27 39.73 16.37 1.15
C SER A 27 39.32 15.49 2.34
N CYS A 28 40.31 14.95 3.04
CA CYS A 28 40.14 14.23 4.30
C CYS A 28 39.54 15.15 5.37
N ASP A 29 38.24 15.04 5.58
CA ASP A 29 37.57 15.35 6.83
C ASP A 29 36.62 14.19 7.13
N SER A 30 36.54 13.80 8.39
CA SER A 30 35.73 12.69 8.92
C SER A 30 34.35 12.60 8.24
N TYR A 31 34.21 11.74 7.24
CA TYR A 31 32.94 11.41 6.61
C TYR A 31 32.05 10.76 7.69
N VAL A 32 31.27 11.56 8.40
CA VAL A 32 29.97 11.12 8.90
C VAL A 32 29.15 10.89 7.63
N GLN A 33 29.34 9.72 7.01
CA GLN A 33 28.45 9.26 5.97
C GLN A 33 27.05 9.30 6.57
N ASP A 34 26.15 9.98 5.89
CA ASP A 34 24.75 10.07 6.25
C ASP A 34 24.12 8.69 6.03
N ASP A 35 24.42 7.78 6.97
CA ASP A 35 23.98 6.39 6.99
C ASP A 35 22.49 6.27 7.34
N PHE A 36 21.78 7.41 7.38
CA PHE A 36 20.35 7.52 7.58
C PHE A 36 19.57 6.64 6.60
N GLU A 37 19.90 6.71 5.30
CA GLU A 37 19.20 5.93 4.27
C GLU A 37 19.47 4.42 4.43
N GLU A 38 20.69 4.04 4.80
CA GLU A 38 21.07 2.65 5.05
C GLU A 38 20.40 2.09 6.30
N LYS A 39 20.40 2.85 7.40
CA LYS A 39 19.70 2.54 8.67
C LYS A 39 18.20 2.40 8.44
N MET A 40 17.59 3.32 7.69
CA MET A 40 16.16 3.29 7.40
C MET A 40 15.79 2.12 6.50
N THR A 41 16.63 1.80 5.51
CA THR A 41 16.44 0.65 4.62
C THR A 41 16.54 -0.66 5.40
N LEU A 42 17.53 -0.79 6.29
CA LEU A 42 17.69 -1.95 7.15
C LEU A 42 16.49 -2.10 8.09
N LEU A 43 16.01 -1.01 8.69
CA LEU A 43 14.85 -1.02 9.58
C LEU A 43 13.57 -1.48 8.86
N LYS A 44 13.34 -0.98 7.64
CA LYS A 44 12.22 -1.43 6.78
C LYS A 44 12.32 -2.91 6.45
N ARG A 45 13.52 -3.42 6.14
CA ARG A 45 13.73 -4.86 5.90
C ARG A 45 13.45 -5.68 7.15
N MET A 46 13.93 -5.27 8.32
CA MET A 46 13.68 -5.97 9.58
C MET A 46 12.19 -6.06 9.91
N TYR A 47 11.43 -5.00 9.60
CA TYR A 47 9.97 -4.99 9.77
C TYR A 47 9.27 -5.92 8.77
N ALA A 48 9.65 -5.87 7.48
CA ALA A 48 9.12 -6.76 6.46
C ALA A 48 9.44 -8.24 6.71
N GLU A 49 10.62 -8.53 7.27
CA GLU A 49 11.07 -9.87 7.68
C GLU A 49 10.40 -10.33 8.99
N GLY A 50 9.56 -9.50 9.63
CA GLY A 50 8.88 -9.84 10.89
C GLY A 50 9.82 -9.96 12.10
N ILE A 51 11.05 -9.45 12.00
CA ILE A 51 12.05 -9.48 13.07
C ILE A 51 11.69 -8.50 14.20
N ILE A 52 11.01 -7.41 13.84
CA ILE A 52 10.56 -6.35 14.75
C ILE A 52 9.07 -6.06 14.55
N ASP A 53 8.37 -5.71 15.62
CA ASP A 53 6.95 -5.34 15.59
C ASP A 53 6.73 -3.84 15.29
N ASP A 54 5.47 -3.43 15.09
CA ASP A 54 5.09 -2.03 14.81
C ASP A 54 5.60 -1.04 15.88
N LYS A 55 5.61 -1.45 17.14
CA LYS A 55 6.06 -0.60 18.27
C LYS A 55 7.56 -0.40 18.23
N GLN A 56 8.32 -1.47 17.96
CA GLN A 56 9.76 -1.47 17.80
C GLN A 56 10.16 -0.70 16.54
N PHE A 57 9.44 -0.87 15.44
CA PHE A 57 9.65 -0.11 14.21
C PHE A 57 9.50 1.40 14.46
N GLY A 58 8.41 1.83 15.11
CA GLY A 58 8.20 3.23 15.46
C GLY A 58 9.31 3.80 16.35
N ARG A 59 9.76 3.03 17.35
CA ARG A 59 10.84 3.43 18.27
C ARG A 59 12.18 3.58 17.54
N TYR A 60 12.60 2.57 16.78
CA TYR A 60 13.88 2.62 16.08
C TYR A 60 13.87 3.66 14.96
N LYS A 61 12.71 3.90 14.32
CA LYS A 61 12.54 4.99 13.37
C LYS A 61 12.85 6.33 14.02
N GLN A 62 12.29 6.61 15.21
CA GLN A 62 12.62 7.82 15.96
C GLN A 62 14.09 7.90 16.33
N MET A 63 14.68 6.80 16.80
CA MET A 63 16.11 6.77 17.15
C MET A 63 17.04 7.05 15.95
N ILE A 64 16.65 6.65 14.74
CA ILE A 64 17.38 6.98 13.50
C ILE A 64 17.24 8.48 13.18
N TYR A 65 16.04 9.07 13.31
CA TYR A 65 15.85 10.51 13.13
C TYR A 65 16.62 11.35 14.16
N ASP A 66 16.70 10.86 15.39
CA ASP A 66 17.43 11.51 16.47
C ASP A 66 18.95 11.22 16.42
N ASN A 67 19.41 10.42 15.44
CA ASN A 67 20.78 9.92 15.28
C ASN A 67 21.37 9.29 16.57
N THR A 68 20.51 8.63 17.34
CA THR A 68 20.86 7.99 18.63
C THR A 68 21.18 6.50 18.51
N ILE A 69 20.97 5.92 17.33
CA ILE A 69 21.25 4.51 17.05
C ILE A 69 22.24 4.39 15.90
N SER A 70 23.26 3.54 16.08
CA SER A 70 24.24 3.25 15.03
C SER A 70 23.74 2.14 14.11
N PHE A 71 24.32 2.06 12.91
CA PHE A 71 24.01 0.98 11.97
C PHE A 71 24.39 -0.40 12.54
N GLU A 72 25.51 -0.48 13.26
CA GLU A 72 25.96 -1.72 13.92
C GLU A 72 24.95 -2.19 14.98
N GLU A 73 24.39 -1.27 15.76
CA GLU A 73 23.37 -1.61 16.76
C GLU A 73 22.10 -2.18 16.13
N LEU A 74 21.66 -1.63 14.99
CA LEU A 74 20.54 -2.18 14.21
C LEU A 74 20.84 -3.59 13.67
N MET A 75 22.06 -3.82 13.19
CA MET A 75 22.52 -5.14 12.74
C MET A 75 22.56 -6.16 13.88
N ASP A 76 22.98 -5.75 15.08
CA ASP A 76 22.96 -6.61 16.27
C ASP A 76 21.55 -6.90 16.77
N ILE A 77 20.62 -5.97 16.63
CA ILE A 77 19.19 -6.22 16.90
C ILE A 77 18.66 -7.25 15.89
N ARG A 78 18.99 -7.10 14.61
CA ARG A 78 18.60 -8.06 13.56
C ARG A 78 19.13 -9.46 13.85
N ARG A 79 20.42 -9.58 14.18
CA ARG A 79 21.07 -10.87 14.51
C ARG A 79 20.42 -11.54 15.73
N ARG A 80 20.10 -10.76 16.77
CA ARG A 80 19.41 -11.26 17.97
C ARG A 80 17.97 -11.66 17.67
N GLY A 81 17.27 -10.93 16.81
CA GLY A 81 15.92 -11.24 16.39
C GLY A 81 15.84 -12.54 15.57
N LEU A 82 16.73 -12.73 14.60
CA LEU A 82 16.83 -13.97 13.82
C LEU A 82 17.06 -15.22 14.69
N ASN A 83 17.87 -15.11 15.75
CA ASN A 83 18.10 -16.22 16.67
C ASN A 83 16.86 -16.55 17.52
N LYS A 84 16.03 -15.54 17.85
CA LYS A 84 14.75 -15.75 18.53
C LYS A 84 13.70 -16.37 17.60
N THR A 85 13.66 -15.95 16.34
CA THR A 85 12.78 -16.55 15.32
C THR A 85 13.15 -18.01 15.09
N LYS A 86 14.45 -18.35 14.97
CA LYS A 86 14.91 -19.75 14.84
C LYS A 86 14.59 -20.63 16.06
N GLN A 87 14.64 -20.08 17.27
CA GLN A 87 14.22 -20.81 18.47
C GLN A 87 12.69 -20.96 18.56
N GLN A 88 11.91 -19.97 18.09
CA GLN A 88 10.45 -20.10 18.00
C GLN A 88 9.98 -21.02 16.88
N GLU A 89 10.71 -21.13 15.76
CA GLU A 89 10.42 -22.06 14.66
C GLU A 89 10.66 -23.52 15.06
N GLN A 90 11.59 -23.79 16.00
CA GLN A 90 11.79 -25.14 16.55
C GLN A 90 10.76 -25.54 17.62
N ASP A 91 10.17 -24.58 18.33
CA ASP A 91 9.15 -24.83 19.38
C ASP A 91 7.70 -24.77 18.85
N ARG A 92 7.48 -24.28 17.62
CA ARG A 92 6.17 -24.20 16.96
C ARG A 92 5.97 -25.33 15.94
N GLY A 93 6.10 -26.56 16.40
CA GLY A 93 5.63 -27.70 15.65
C GLY A 93 4.11 -27.62 15.41
N ILE A 94 3.74 -27.45 14.14
CA ILE A 94 2.52 -27.98 13.50
C ILE A 94 1.23 -27.12 13.58
N ASP A 95 0.95 -26.33 14.61
CA ASP A 95 -0.38 -25.66 14.73
C ASP A 95 -0.46 -24.17 14.30
N SER A 96 0.67 -23.48 14.08
CA SER A 96 0.65 -22.01 13.92
C SER A 96 0.48 -21.50 12.49
N ALA A 97 0.79 -22.31 11.47
CA ALA A 97 0.75 -21.89 10.06
C ALA A 97 -0.69 -21.76 9.53
N ASP A 98 -1.58 -22.70 9.87
CA ASP A 98 -3.01 -22.64 9.51
C ASP A 98 -3.66 -21.35 10.04
N SER A 99 -3.38 -21.01 11.31
CA SER A 99 -3.96 -19.81 11.93
C SER A 99 -3.50 -18.49 11.27
N ASP A 100 -2.30 -18.44 10.68
CA ASP A 100 -1.76 -17.22 10.07
C ASP A 100 -2.28 -17.02 8.63
N ILE A 101 -2.50 -18.11 7.89
CA ILE A 101 -3.13 -18.07 6.56
C ILE A 101 -4.59 -17.63 6.68
N ASP A 102 -5.34 -18.23 7.62
CA ASP A 102 -6.73 -17.86 7.90
C ASP A 102 -6.90 -16.40 8.32
N VAL A 103 -6.03 -15.91 9.21
CA VAL A 103 -6.05 -14.52 9.67
C VAL A 103 -5.74 -13.57 8.51
N LYS A 104 -4.81 -13.91 7.62
CA LYS A 104 -4.51 -13.13 6.40
C LYS A 104 -5.70 -13.12 5.44
N MET A 105 -6.35 -14.27 5.25
CA MET A 105 -7.54 -14.41 4.41
C MET A 105 -8.69 -13.51 4.90
N GLN A 106 -8.99 -13.56 6.21
CA GLN A 106 -10.03 -12.73 6.81
C GLN A 106 -9.73 -11.23 6.68
N LYS A 107 -8.47 -10.82 6.86
CA LYS A 107 -8.06 -9.41 6.70
C LYS A 107 -8.22 -8.92 5.26
N LEU A 108 -7.88 -9.74 4.27
CA LEU A 108 -8.07 -9.40 2.85
C LEU A 108 -9.56 -9.29 2.50
N GLN A 109 -10.38 -10.23 2.97
CA GLN A 109 -11.84 -10.17 2.77
C GLN A 109 -12.46 -8.91 3.43
N GLN A 110 -12.04 -8.56 4.64
CA GLN A 110 -12.50 -7.32 5.29
C GLN A 110 -12.04 -6.08 4.52
N THR A 111 -10.82 -6.06 4.01
CA THR A 111 -10.29 -4.95 3.22
C THR A 111 -11.07 -4.79 1.92
N ARG A 112 -11.32 -5.89 1.22
CA ARG A 112 -12.18 -5.94 0.02
C ARG A 112 -13.55 -5.34 0.27
N LEU A 113 -14.21 -5.73 1.37
CA LEU A 113 -15.53 -5.20 1.74
C LEU A 113 -15.48 -3.68 2.01
N LYS A 114 -14.44 -3.18 2.67
CA LYS A 114 -14.26 -1.74 2.90
C LYS A 114 -14.08 -0.98 1.58
N VAL A 115 -13.25 -1.50 0.67
CA VAL A 115 -13.04 -0.87 -0.66
C VAL A 115 -14.34 -0.85 -1.46
N LEU A 116 -15.12 -1.94 -1.44
CA LEU A 116 -16.45 -1.99 -2.08
C LEU A 116 -17.43 -0.97 -1.48
N GLN A 117 -17.43 -0.78 -0.16
CA GLN A 117 -18.27 0.24 0.49
C GLN A 117 -17.89 1.65 0.05
N VAL A 118 -16.59 1.95 -0.03
CA VAL A 118 -16.10 3.25 -0.52
C VAL A 118 -16.51 3.46 -1.98
N ARG A 119 -16.33 2.43 -2.82
CA ARG A 119 -16.73 2.44 -4.22
C ARG A 119 -18.23 2.73 -4.40
N ASN A 120 -19.08 2.07 -3.63
CA ASN A 120 -20.53 2.28 -3.69
C ASN A 120 -20.92 3.71 -3.31
N LYS A 121 -20.31 4.29 -2.27
CA LYS A 121 -20.54 5.70 -1.91
C LYS A 121 -20.08 6.65 -3.02
N LEU A 122 -18.94 6.34 -3.64
CA LEU A 122 -18.39 7.15 -4.72
C LEU A 122 -19.29 7.11 -5.96
N ARG A 123 -19.83 5.94 -6.31
CA ARG A 123 -20.83 5.77 -7.38
C ARG A 123 -22.13 6.53 -7.11
N GLN A 124 -22.66 6.47 -5.89
CA GLN A 124 -23.82 7.28 -5.50
C GLN A 124 -23.55 8.78 -5.69
N ARG A 125 -22.37 9.25 -5.31
CA ARG A 125 -21.99 10.66 -5.50
C ARG A 125 -21.86 11.04 -6.98
N ILE A 126 -21.34 10.15 -7.82
CA ILE A 126 -21.30 10.34 -9.28
C ILE A 126 -22.72 10.49 -9.84
N ASP A 127 -23.66 9.65 -9.41
CA ASP A 127 -25.04 9.67 -9.91
C ASP A 127 -25.78 10.94 -9.46
N GLU A 128 -25.55 11.40 -8.23
CA GLU A 128 -26.05 12.71 -7.75
C GLU A 128 -25.53 13.87 -8.62
N LEU A 129 -24.23 13.90 -8.90
CA LEU A 129 -23.61 14.95 -9.72
C LEU A 129 -24.11 14.91 -11.17
N LYS A 130 -24.36 13.72 -11.73
CA LYS A 130 -24.99 13.59 -13.06
C LYS A 130 -26.40 14.18 -13.06
N ALA A 131 -27.20 13.90 -12.04
CA ALA A 131 -28.53 14.48 -11.91
C ALA A 131 -28.49 16.01 -11.73
N GLU A 132 -27.49 16.54 -11.03
CA GLU A 132 -27.27 17.98 -10.89
C GLU A 132 -26.85 18.62 -12.23
N ARG A 133 -25.95 17.98 -12.97
CA ARG A 133 -25.56 18.36 -14.33
C ARG A 133 -26.77 18.47 -15.25
N ASP A 134 -27.64 17.45 -15.24
CA ASP A 134 -28.86 17.43 -16.06
C ASP A 134 -29.82 18.58 -15.68
N LYS A 135 -29.93 18.90 -14.39
CA LYS A 135 -30.73 20.05 -13.92
C LYS A 135 -30.15 21.38 -14.42
N MET A 136 -28.83 21.56 -14.34
CA MET A 136 -28.16 22.78 -14.82
C MET A 136 -28.34 22.95 -16.34
N GLU A 137 -28.28 21.86 -17.10
CA GLU A 137 -28.53 21.83 -18.54
C GLU A 137 -29.97 22.26 -18.87
N ASN A 138 -30.97 21.66 -18.20
CA ASN A 138 -32.38 22.04 -18.38
C ASN A 138 -32.64 23.52 -18.00
N MET A 139 -31.99 24.02 -16.94
CA MET A 139 -32.10 25.42 -16.53
C MET A 139 -31.48 26.35 -17.57
N ALA A 140 -30.28 26.03 -18.08
CA ALA A 140 -29.62 26.80 -19.13
C ALA A 140 -30.51 26.91 -20.39
N GLU A 141 -31.10 25.79 -20.85
CA GLU A 141 -32.00 25.75 -22.00
C GLU A 141 -33.28 26.59 -21.78
N SER A 142 -33.82 26.57 -20.57
CA SER A 142 -35.03 27.35 -20.23
C SER A 142 -34.76 28.87 -20.17
N VAL A 143 -33.56 29.27 -19.73
CA VAL A 143 -33.18 30.67 -19.49
C VAL A 143 -32.54 31.31 -20.73
N ILE A 144 -32.11 30.52 -21.72
CA ILE A 144 -31.47 30.99 -22.96
C ILE A 144 -32.32 32.02 -23.73
N LYS A 145 -33.65 31.97 -23.55
CA LYS A 145 -34.60 32.89 -24.19
C LYS A 145 -34.78 34.22 -23.43
N ILE A 146 -34.26 34.31 -22.21
CA ILE A 146 -34.58 35.37 -21.24
C ILE A 146 -33.32 36.15 -20.83
N SER A 147 -32.17 35.50 -20.68
CA SER A 147 -30.92 36.15 -20.25
C SER A 147 -29.70 35.32 -20.64
N GLU A 148 -28.85 35.87 -21.50
CA GLU A 148 -27.58 35.23 -21.90
C GLU A 148 -26.61 35.08 -20.72
N GLU A 149 -26.47 36.12 -19.89
CA GLU A 149 -25.58 36.12 -18.71
C GLU A 149 -25.90 34.99 -17.72
N LYS A 150 -27.19 34.72 -17.46
CA LYS A 150 -27.59 33.59 -16.59
C LYS A 150 -27.39 32.24 -17.25
N THR A 151 -27.56 32.14 -18.57
CA THR A 151 -27.26 30.91 -19.30
C THR A 151 -25.77 30.60 -19.26
N GLU A 152 -24.89 31.59 -19.43
CA GLU A 152 -23.45 31.42 -19.28
C GLU A 152 -23.08 30.90 -17.89
N GLU A 153 -23.69 31.44 -16.82
CA GLU A 153 -23.45 30.97 -15.45
C GLU A 153 -23.84 29.48 -15.27
N PHE A 154 -24.98 29.05 -15.81
CA PHE A 154 -25.39 27.64 -15.76
C PHE A 154 -24.46 26.73 -16.57
N ILE A 155 -23.97 27.20 -17.71
CA ILE A 155 -23.00 26.46 -18.54
C ILE A 155 -21.66 26.33 -17.81
N SER A 156 -21.15 27.39 -17.18
CA SER A 156 -19.92 27.33 -16.39
C SER A 156 -20.03 26.33 -15.24
N ARG A 157 -21.13 26.36 -14.49
CA ARG A 157 -21.39 25.39 -13.41
C ARG A 157 -21.51 23.95 -13.95
N LYS A 158 -22.11 23.76 -15.13
CA LYS A 158 -22.19 22.44 -15.80
C LYS A 158 -20.79 21.88 -16.06
N ILE A 159 -19.89 22.71 -16.60
CA ILE A 159 -18.50 22.31 -16.89
C ILE A 159 -17.76 21.91 -15.61
N GLU A 160 -17.89 22.68 -14.52
CA GLU A 160 -17.28 22.36 -13.22
C GLU A 160 -17.77 21.02 -12.64
N ILE A 161 -19.08 20.74 -12.80
CA ILE A 161 -19.67 19.46 -12.39
C ILE A 161 -19.13 18.32 -13.26
N GLU A 162 -19.00 18.50 -14.58
CA GLU A 162 -18.44 17.51 -15.49
C GLU A 162 -16.97 17.19 -15.17
N GLU A 163 -16.14 18.19 -14.89
CA GLU A 163 -14.76 17.99 -14.46
C GLU A 163 -14.69 17.21 -13.13
N SER A 164 -15.62 17.47 -12.22
CA SER A 164 -15.73 16.76 -10.95
C SER A 164 -16.16 15.30 -11.15
N ILE A 165 -17.11 15.05 -12.04
CA ILE A 165 -17.51 13.69 -12.45
C ILE A 165 -16.31 12.94 -13.05
N GLN A 166 -15.56 13.55 -13.97
CA GLN A 166 -14.39 12.91 -14.59
C GLN A 166 -13.33 12.52 -13.55
N ARG A 167 -13.07 13.39 -12.56
CA ARG A 167 -12.15 13.09 -11.46
C ARG A 167 -12.63 11.90 -10.62
N LEU A 168 -13.91 11.87 -10.27
CA LEU A 168 -14.49 10.77 -9.51
C LEU A 168 -14.49 9.44 -10.30
N VAL A 169 -14.78 9.47 -11.60
CA VAL A 169 -14.70 8.27 -12.47
C VAL A 169 -13.29 7.69 -12.49
N LYS A 170 -12.25 8.53 -12.57
CA LYS A 170 -10.86 8.06 -12.47
C LYS A 170 -10.58 7.38 -11.12
N GLN A 171 -11.12 7.91 -10.03
CA GLN A 171 -11.01 7.30 -8.71
C GLN A 171 -11.79 5.97 -8.62
N ASP A 172 -12.97 5.84 -9.23
CA ASP A 172 -13.71 4.57 -9.28
C ASP A 172 -12.90 3.47 -9.99
N ASN A 173 -12.26 3.82 -11.12
CA ASN A 173 -11.42 2.89 -11.87
C ASN A 173 -10.17 2.46 -11.09
N GLU A 174 -9.58 3.36 -10.30
CA GLU A 174 -8.43 3.02 -9.46
C GLU A 174 -8.84 2.09 -8.30
N LEU A 175 -9.99 2.36 -7.68
CA LEU A 175 -10.56 1.47 -6.66
C LEU A 175 -10.92 0.09 -7.24
N GLU A 176 -11.34 0.02 -8.51
CA GLU A 176 -11.58 -1.24 -9.21
C GLU A 176 -10.30 -2.07 -9.36
N LYS A 177 -9.19 -1.46 -9.79
CA LYS A 177 -7.89 -2.15 -9.85
C LYS A 177 -7.46 -2.67 -8.48
N GLN A 178 -7.63 -1.88 -7.43
CA GLN A 178 -7.32 -2.32 -6.07
C GLN A 178 -8.15 -3.53 -5.63
N ILE A 179 -9.42 -3.62 -6.08
CA ILE A 179 -10.24 -4.81 -5.81
C ILE A 179 -9.70 -6.01 -6.58
N GLU A 180 -9.32 -5.84 -7.85
CA GLU A 180 -8.73 -6.91 -8.66
C GLU A 180 -7.44 -7.45 -8.06
N GLU A 181 -6.53 -6.57 -7.60
CA GLU A 181 -5.30 -6.95 -6.90
C GLU A 181 -5.58 -7.71 -5.60
N ILE A 182 -6.59 -7.28 -4.82
CA ILE A 182 -7.00 -8.01 -3.61
C ILE A 182 -7.56 -9.39 -3.96
N ASP A 183 -8.36 -9.50 -5.03
CA ASP A 183 -8.92 -10.77 -5.48
C ASP A 183 -7.83 -11.73 -5.99
N GLU A 184 -6.76 -11.23 -6.63
CA GLU A 184 -5.58 -12.02 -6.98
C GLU A 184 -4.83 -12.52 -5.73
N MET A 185 -4.56 -11.66 -4.76
CA MET A 185 -3.91 -12.06 -3.50
C MET A 185 -4.71 -13.13 -2.73
N ILE A 186 -6.05 -13.03 -2.75
CA ILE A 186 -6.93 -14.05 -2.15
C ILE A 186 -6.74 -15.40 -2.86
N LYS A 187 -6.75 -15.43 -4.19
CA LYS A 187 -6.54 -16.67 -4.97
C LYS A 187 -5.17 -17.30 -4.72
N GLU A 188 -4.13 -16.47 -4.65
CA GLU A 188 -2.77 -16.96 -4.35
C GLU A 188 -2.70 -17.60 -2.96
N LEU A 189 -3.32 -16.98 -1.95
CA LEU A 189 -3.37 -17.55 -0.60
C LEU A 189 -4.18 -18.84 -0.53
N GLN A 190 -5.34 -18.91 -1.21
CA GLN A 190 -6.11 -20.15 -1.31
C GLN A 190 -5.32 -21.29 -1.96
N THR A 191 -4.51 -20.97 -2.97
CA THR A 191 -3.66 -21.97 -3.61
C THR A 191 -2.58 -22.48 -2.65
N LYS A 192 -1.96 -21.59 -1.87
CA LYS A 192 -0.95 -21.97 -0.87
C LYS A 192 -1.52 -22.80 0.29
N GLU A 193 -2.75 -22.51 0.70
CA GLU A 193 -3.49 -23.30 1.69
C GLU A 193 -3.69 -24.74 1.19
N LEU A 194 -4.17 -24.92 -0.05
CA LEU A 194 -4.34 -26.23 -0.66
C LEU A 194 -3.02 -26.99 -0.84
N GLU A 195 -1.93 -26.29 -1.20
CA GLU A 195 -0.60 -26.88 -1.27
C GLU A 195 -0.11 -27.36 0.10
N TYR A 196 -0.36 -26.58 1.16
CA TYR A 196 0.00 -26.94 2.53
C TYR A 196 -0.78 -28.17 3.01
N GLU A 197 -2.11 -28.20 2.80
CA GLU A 197 -2.93 -29.37 3.11
C GLU A 197 -2.45 -30.62 2.36
N ALA A 198 -2.08 -30.49 1.08
CA ALA A 198 -1.57 -31.60 0.29
C ALA A 198 -0.23 -32.13 0.81
N VAL A 199 0.65 -31.27 1.35
CA VAL A 199 1.90 -31.69 2.00
C VAL A 199 1.62 -32.41 3.31
N LYS A 200 0.73 -31.86 4.15
CA LYS A 200 0.32 -32.48 5.42
C LYS A 200 -0.27 -33.87 5.21
N LEU A 201 -1.15 -34.03 4.21
CA LEU A 201 -1.71 -35.34 3.84
C LEU A 201 -0.64 -36.33 3.37
N LYS A 202 0.39 -35.88 2.65
CA LYS A 202 1.52 -36.75 2.25
C LYS A 202 2.34 -37.20 3.45
N GLU A 203 2.64 -36.29 4.38
CA GLU A 203 3.36 -36.62 5.62
C GLU A 203 2.56 -37.61 6.49
N GLU A 204 1.24 -37.44 6.59
CA GLU A 204 0.36 -38.41 7.28
C GLU A 204 0.39 -39.79 6.61
N ILE A 205 0.36 -39.86 5.27
CA ILE A 205 0.46 -41.13 4.53
C ILE A 205 1.84 -41.80 4.72
N GLU A 206 2.93 -41.05 4.75
CA GLU A 206 4.27 -41.60 4.99
C GLU A 206 4.44 -42.14 6.42
N ASN A 207 3.84 -41.48 7.41
CA ASN A 207 3.87 -41.91 8.82
C ASN A 207 3.03 -43.17 9.11
N LEU A 208 2.18 -43.60 8.17
CA LEU A 208 1.39 -44.83 8.27
C LEU A 208 2.10 -46.08 7.71
N LYS A 209 3.33 -45.96 7.18
CA LYS A 209 4.16 -47.08 6.70
C LYS A 209 5.12 -47.58 7.78
#